data_AF-A0A4Z0ES85-F1
#
_entry.id   AF-A0A4Z0ES85-F1
#
_cell.length_a   1.000
_cell.length_b   1.000
_cell.length_c   1.000
_cell.angle_alpha   90.00
_cell.angle_beta   90.00
_cell.angle_gamma   90.00
#
_symmetry.space_group_name_H-M   'P 1'
#
loop_
_entity.id
_entity.type
_entity.pdbx_description
1 polymer ?
#
loop_
_entity_poly.entity_id
_entity_poly.type
_entity_poly.pdbx_seq_one_letter_code
_entity_poly.pdbx_strand_id
1 'polypeptide(L)' 'MKSAFPNLSVPAISNTTLTTRQREVETALLVQGLCGHSPNLTVRAQLQRYVAGELSREQAFASLYEGLQ' A
#
# COMPACT_ATOMS: atom_id res chain seq x y z
N MET A 1 41.22 -0.32 10.57
CA MET A 1 40.09 0.60 10.78
C MET A 1 38.83 -0.09 10.24
N LYS A 2 37.97 -0.62 11.12
CA LYS A 2 36.79 -1.40 10.76
C LYS A 2 35.57 -0.52 11.03
N SER A 3 35.01 0.08 9.98
CA SER A 3 33.83 0.94 10.08
C SER A 3 32.62 0.07 10.41
N ALA A 4 32.09 0.23 11.62
CA ALA A 4 30.83 -0.35 12.03
C ALA A 4 29.69 0.47 11.40
N PHE A 5 28.96 -0.12 10.46
CA PHE A 5 27.69 0.44 10.03
C PHE A 5 26.61 0.03 11.05
N PRO A 6 25.82 0.97 11.61
CA PRO A 6 24.70 0.60 12.45
C PRO A 6 23.67 -0.12 11.57
N ASN A 7 23.39 -1.36 11.95
CA ASN A 7 22.36 -2.20 11.37
C ASN A 7 21.01 -1.51 11.60
N LEU A 8 20.53 -0.79 10.59
CA LEU A 8 19.16 -0.29 10.54
C LEU A 8 18.26 -1.52 10.47
N SER A 9 17.82 -1.97 11.64
CA SER A 9 16.83 -3.02 11.77
C SER A 9 15.53 -2.51 11.17
N VAL A 10 15.37 -2.75 9.87
CA VAL A 10 14.06 -2.70 9.21
C VAL A 10 13.19 -3.68 10.00
N PRO A 11 12.02 -3.25 10.51
CA PRO A 11 11.13 -4.19 11.18
C PRO A 11 10.88 -5.35 10.22
N ALA A 12 11.24 -6.55 10.65
CA ALA A 12 11.04 -7.77 9.88
C ALA A 12 9.54 -7.88 9.61
N ILE A 13 9.14 -7.48 8.40
CA ILE A 13 7.79 -7.68 7.89
C ILE A 13 7.60 -9.19 7.93
N SER A 14 6.72 -9.64 8.82
CA SER A 14 6.33 -11.04 8.99
C SER A 14 6.24 -11.74 7.65
N ASN A 15 6.78 -12.95 7.56
CA ASN A 15 6.87 -13.84 6.39
C ASN A 15 5.51 -14.29 5.80
N THR A 16 4.53 -13.41 5.72
CA THR A 16 3.43 -13.52 4.76
C THR A 16 4.01 -13.13 3.41
N THR A 17 4.10 -14.07 2.48
CA THR A 17 4.31 -13.78 1.05
C THR A 17 3.17 -12.89 0.59
N LEU A 18 3.32 -11.58 0.75
CA LEU A 18 2.36 -10.60 0.27
C LEU A 18 2.24 -10.80 -1.24
N THR A 19 1.01 -11.02 -1.70
CA THR A 19 0.75 -11.08 -3.13
C THR A 19 1.13 -9.73 -3.74
N THR A 20 1.49 -9.72 -5.03
CA THR A 20 1.81 -8.46 -5.75
C THR A 20 0.71 -7.41 -5.54
N ARG A 21 -0.56 -7.85 -5.51
CA ARG A 21 -1.71 -6.98 -5.26
C ARG A 21 -1.72 -6.37 -3.86
N GLN A 22 -1.39 -7.15 -2.82
CA GLN A 22 -1.30 -6.62 -1.46
C GLN A 22 -0.21 -5.55 -1.34
N ARG A 23 0.96 -5.80 -1.94
CA ARG A 23 2.06 -4.82 -1.95
C ARG A 23 1.65 -3.52 -2.64
N GLU A 24 0.94 -3.61 -3.76
CA GLU A 24 0.44 -2.42 -4.47
C GLU A 24 -0.54 -1.62 -3.61
N VAL A 25 -1.48 -2.29 -2.94
CA VAL A 25 -2.45 -1.63 -2.05
C VAL A 25 -1.76 -0.95 -0.86
N GLU A 26 -0.84 -1.65 -0.19
CA GLU A 26 -0.06 -1.07 0.91
C GLU A 26 0.75 0.16 0.47
N THR A 27 1.40 0.07 -0.69
CA THR A 27 2.16 1.19 -1.27
C THR A 27 1.25 2.38 -1.55
N ALA A 28 0.07 2.15 -2.12
CA ALA A 28 -0.89 3.21 -2.40
C ALA A 28 -1.39 3.90 -1.12
N LEU A 29 -1.75 3.11 -0.10
CA LEU A 29 -2.20 3.64 1.19
C LEU A 29 -1.09 4.41 1.91
N LEU A 30 0.16 3.96 1.79
CA LEU A 30 1.31 4.68 2.33
C LEU A 30 1.49 6.04 1.64
N VAL A 31 1.41 6.09 0.30
CA VAL A 31 1.47 7.36 -0.45
C VAL A 31 0.36 8.32 -0.02
N GLN A 32 -0.88 7.83 0.11
CA GLN A 32 -2.00 8.66 0.60
C GLN A 32 -1.69 9.24 1.99
N GLY A 33 -1.22 8.41 2.92
CA GLY A 33 -0.84 8.84 4.25
C GLY A 33 0.28 9.89 4.25
N LEU A 34 1.30 9.73 3.40
CA LEU A 34 2.39 10.70 3.24
C LEU A 34 1.89 12.04 2.67
N CYS A 35 0.86 12.01 1.83
CA CYS A 35 0.19 13.21 1.33
C CYS A 35 -0.83 13.80 2.32
N GLY A 36 -0.97 13.26 3.54
CA GLY A 36 -1.96 13.70 4.53
C GLY A 36 -3.39 13.31 4.21
N HIS A 37 -3.60 12.41 3.24
CA HIS A 37 -4.90 11.94 2.81
C HIS A 37 -5.25 10.61 3.45
N SER A 38 -6.51 10.44 3.84
CA SER A 38 -7.05 9.18 4.31
C SER A 38 -8.16 8.71 3.37
N PRO A 39 -7.96 7.62 2.62
CA PRO A 39 -8.97 7.14 1.70
C PRO A 39 -10.23 6.71 2.47
N ASN A 40 -11.39 7.08 1.93
CA ASN A 40 -12.68 6.75 2.54
C ASN A 40 -12.95 5.23 2.54
N LEU A 41 -13.99 4.82 3.27
CA LEU A 41 -14.33 3.39 3.43
C LEU A 41 -14.64 2.70 2.09
N THR A 42 -15.26 3.39 1.15
CA THR A 42 -15.58 2.86 -0.18
C THR A 42 -14.32 2.51 -0.96
N VAL A 43 -13.34 3.41 -0.98
CA VAL A 43 -12.04 3.19 -1.64
C VAL A 43 -11.30 2.02 -0.98
N ARG A 44 -11.31 1.93 0.36
CA ARG A 44 -10.67 0.80 1.07
C ARG A 44 -11.34 -0.53 0.73
N ALA A 45 -12.66 -0.57 0.58
CA ALA A 45 -13.39 -1.78 0.15
C ALA A 45 -13.02 -2.18 -1.29
N GLN A 46 -12.90 -1.22 -2.22
CA GLN A 46 -12.46 -1.50 -3.59
C GLN A 46 -11.04 -2.09 -3.64
N LEU A 47 -10.10 -1.54 -2.84
CA LEU A 47 -8.74 -2.07 -2.75
C LEU A 47 -8.70 -3.50 -2.18
N GLN A 48 -9.57 -3.83 -1.21
CA GLN A 48 -9.70 -5.20 -0.70
C GLN A 48 -10.23 -6.17 -1.77
N ARG A 49 -11.21 -5.75 -2.57
CA ARG A 49 -11.74 -6.54 -3.69
C ARG A 49 -10.69 -6.77 -4.78
N TYR A 50 -9.80 -5.80 -5.02
CA TYR A 50 -8.63 -6.00 -5.87
C TYR A 50 -7.68 -7.09 -5.33
N VAL A 51 -7.36 -7.05 -4.03
CA VAL A 51 -6.55 -8.09 -3.38
C VAL A 51 -7.19 -9.47 -3.53
N ALA A 52 -8.51 -9.56 -3.37
CA ALA A 52 -9.28 -10.79 -3.59
C ALA A 52 -9.36 -11.22 -5.07
N GLY A 53 -9.01 -10.34 -6.01
CA GLY A 53 -9.03 -10.59 -7.46
C GLY A 53 -10.38 -10.40 -8.14
N GLU A 54 -11.31 -9.74 -7.47
CA GLU A 54 -12.65 -9.46 -8.00
C GLU A 54 -12.67 -8.21 -8.92
N LEU A 55 -11.70 -7.33 -8.77
CA LEU A 55 -11.56 -6.10 -9.56
C LEU A 55 -10.23 -6.06 -10.30
N SER A 56 -10.21 -5.37 -11.44
CA SER A 56 -8.96 -4.96 -12.06
C SER A 56 -8.28 -3.86 -11.24
N ARG A 57 -6.98 -3.66 -11.51
CA ARG A 57 -6.21 -2.59 -10.87
C ARG A 57 -6.81 -1.21 -11.18
N GLU A 58 -7.16 -0.98 -12.44
CA GLU A 58 -7.74 0.27 -12.92
C GLU A 58 -9.06 0.57 -12.20
N GLN A 59 -9.93 -0.44 -12.07
CA GLN A 59 -11.23 -0.30 -11.40
C GLN A 59 -11.08 0.01 -9.91
N ALA A 60 -10.14 -0.64 -9.21
CA ALA A 60 -9.99 -0.47 -7.78
C ALA A 60 -9.25 0.81 -7.38
N PHE A 61 -8.40 1.36 -8.26
CA PHE A 61 -7.59 2.54 -7.98
C PHE A 61 -8.16 3.83 -8.57
N ALA A 62 -9.21 3.77 -9.42
CA ALA A 62 -9.82 4.93 -10.05
C ALA A 62 -10.15 6.05 -9.06
N SER A 63 -10.84 5.72 -7.97
CA SER A 63 -11.26 6.69 -6.95
C SER A 63 -10.22 6.97 -5.86
N LEU A 64 -9.04 6.33 -5.92
CA LEU A 64 -7.98 6.56 -4.93
C LEU A 64 -7.36 7.96 -5.08
N TYR A 65 -7.35 8.51 -6.30
CA TYR A 65 -6.70 9.78 -6.62
C TYR A 65 -7.66 10.93 -6.97
N GLU A 66 -8.98 10.68 -6.96
CA GLU A 66 -10.00 11.69 -7.30
C GLU A 66 -10.04 12.88 -6.31
N GLY A 67 -9.41 12.76 -5.13
CA GLY A 67 -9.29 13.85 -4.14
C GLY A 67 -7.93 14.54 -4.09
N LEU A 68 -7.01 14.24 -5.01
CA LEU A 68 -5.61 14.74 -4.99
C LEU A 68 -5.38 15.95 -5.92
N GLN A 69 -6.46 16.65 -6.32
CA GLN A 69 -6.40 17.84 -7.19
C GLN A 69 -6.02 19.11 -6.45
#